data_AF-Q8IS07-F1
#
_entry.id   AF-Q8IS07-F1
#
_cell.length_a   1.000
_cell.length_b   1.000
_cell.length_c   1.000
_cell.angle_alpha   90.00
_cell.angle_beta   90.00
_cell.angle_gamma   90.00
#
_symmetry.space_group_name_H-M   'P 1'
#
loop_
_entity.id
_entity.type
_entity.pdbx_description
1 polymer ?
#
loop_
_entity_poly.entity_id
_entity_poly.type
_entity_poly.pdbx_seq_one_letter_code
_entity_poly.pdbx_strand_id
1 'polypeptide(L)'
;SLHHVRHIKAYDPREGKDNERRLTGRHETSSIHDFSAGVANRGASIRIPRQVAEDQNGYLEDRRPASNCDPYSVTEVLVRTTILSE
;
A
#
# COMPACT_ATOMS: atom_id res chain seq x y z
N SER A 1 -10.64 -0.87 -1.63
CA SER A 1 -10.07 -2.18 -1.97
C SER A 1 -10.65 -3.23 -1.03
N LEU A 2 -11.10 -4.37 -1.56
CA LEU A 2 -11.69 -5.47 -0.76
C LEU A 2 -10.70 -6.09 0.22
N HIS A 3 -9.40 -6.05 -0.09
CA HIS A 3 -8.34 -6.69 0.71
C HIS A 3 -7.52 -5.69 1.53
N HIS A 4 -7.94 -4.43 1.64
CA HIS A 4 -7.13 -3.38 2.31
C HIS A 4 -6.68 -3.80 3.71
N VAL A 5 -7.59 -4.31 4.53
CA VAL A 5 -7.31 -4.75 5.90
C VAL A 5 -6.31 -5.91 5.94
N ARG A 6 -6.43 -6.89 5.02
CA ARG A 6 -5.50 -8.03 4.91
C ARG A 6 -4.07 -7.53 4.68
N HIS A 7 -3.89 -6.58 3.77
CA HIS A 7 -2.58 -6.00 3.49
C HIS A 7 -2.05 -5.21 4.69
N ILE A 8 -2.87 -4.37 5.34
CA ILE A 8 -2.42 -3.61 6.53
C ILE A 8 -1.89 -4.53 7.62
N LYS A 9 -2.55 -5.68 7.85
CA LYS A 9 -2.10 -6.68 8.82
C LYS A 9 -0.76 -7.33 8.45
N ALA A 10 -0.50 -7.55 7.16
CA ALA A 10 0.76 -8.11 6.67
C ALA A 10 1.90 -7.07 6.61
N TYR A 11 1.57 -5.78 6.68
CA TYR A 11 2.49 -4.67 6.45
C TYR A 11 3.18 -4.15 7.72
N ASP A 12 3.00 -4.84 8.84
CA ASP A 12 3.59 -4.56 10.13
C ASP A 12 3.57 -5.84 11.00
N PRO A 13 4.66 -6.20 11.71
CA PRO A 13 4.69 -7.37 12.60
C PRO A 13 3.64 -7.35 13.71
N ARG A 14 3.03 -6.19 14.01
CA ARG A 14 1.96 -6.03 15.00
C ARG A 14 0.58 -5.85 14.37
N GLU A 15 0.37 -6.45 13.19
CA GLU A 15 -0.91 -6.47 12.48
C GLU A 15 -1.48 -5.08 12.16
N GLY A 16 -0.60 -4.09 11.95
CA GLY A 16 -0.97 -2.72 11.58
C GLY A 16 -1.01 -1.73 12.75
N LYS A 17 -0.84 -2.20 14.00
CA LYS A 17 -0.83 -1.33 15.19
C LYS A 17 0.33 -0.33 15.18
N ASP A 18 1.51 -0.73 14.72
CA ASP A 18 2.61 0.22 14.64
C ASP A 18 2.39 1.21 13.48
N ASN A 19 1.77 0.73 12.39
CA ASN A 19 1.50 1.50 11.20
C ASN A 19 0.39 2.56 11.40
N GLU A 20 -0.53 2.34 12.35
CA GLU A 20 -1.59 3.29 12.74
C GLU A 20 -1.01 4.65 13.17
N ARG A 21 0.16 4.64 13.81
CA ARG A 21 0.88 5.86 14.21
C ARG A 21 1.43 6.66 13.02
N ARG A 22 1.61 6.02 11.87
CA ARG A 22 2.18 6.61 10.65
C ARG A 22 1.10 6.99 9.64
N LEU A 23 0.20 6.06 9.34
CA LEU A 23 -0.85 6.18 8.31
C LEU A 23 -2.06 6.99 8.83
N THR A 24 -1.84 8.29 8.97
CA THR A 24 -2.81 9.22 9.57
C THR A 24 -3.54 10.09 8.55
N GLY A 25 -3.21 9.96 7.26
CA GLY A 25 -3.68 10.88 6.21
C GLY A 25 -2.93 12.22 6.19
N ARG A 26 -1.99 12.45 7.11
CA ARG A 26 -1.14 13.65 7.18
C ARG A 26 0.28 13.31 6.72
N HIS A 27 1.10 14.33 6.49
CA HIS A 27 2.53 14.16 6.17
C HIS A 27 2.80 13.23 4.97
N GLU A 28 2.05 13.40 3.88
CA GLU A 28 2.20 12.58 2.65
C GLU A 28 1.98 11.06 2.88
N THR A 29 1.14 10.72 3.86
CA THR A 29 0.66 9.35 4.11
C THR A 29 -0.85 9.25 3.86
N SER A 30 -1.34 8.03 3.63
CA SER A 30 -2.77 7.74 3.56
C SER A 30 -3.34 7.43 4.96
N SER A 31 -4.66 7.43 5.08
CA SER A 31 -5.38 6.88 6.24
C SER A 31 -5.19 5.36 6.31
N ILE A 32 -5.02 4.79 7.51
CA ILE A 32 -4.93 3.34 7.70
C ILE A 32 -6.26 2.61 7.46
N HIS A 33 -7.39 3.34 7.49
CA HIS A 33 -8.71 2.74 7.33
C HIS A 33 -9.22 2.81 5.88
N ASP A 34 -8.76 3.82 5.14
CA ASP A 34 -9.28 4.13 3.81
C ASP A 34 -8.27 3.77 2.73
N PHE A 35 -8.72 2.98 1.77
CA PHE A 35 -7.93 2.70 0.58
C PHE A 35 -8.13 3.77 -0.48
N SER A 36 -7.04 4.30 -1.01
CA SER A 36 -7.05 5.25 -2.13
C SER A 36 -5.95 4.95 -3.15
N ALA A 37 -6.20 5.29 -4.41
CA ALA A 37 -5.21 5.21 -5.49
C ALA A 37 -5.25 6.49 -6.33
N GLY A 38 -4.10 6.92 -6.86
CA GLY A 38 -4.07 8.10 -7.72
C GLY A 38 -2.76 8.29 -8.49
N VAL A 39 -2.86 8.99 -9.62
CA VAL A 39 -1.70 9.38 -10.45
C VAL A 39 -0.94 10.50 -9.76
N ALA A 40 0.36 10.32 -9.56
CA ALA A 40 1.26 11.25 -8.89
C ALA A 40 0.81 11.68 -7.46
N ASN A 41 -0.15 10.99 -6.85
CA ASN A 41 -0.67 11.34 -5.54
C ASN A 41 0.15 10.67 -4.44
N ARG A 42 0.93 11.45 -3.69
CA ARG A 42 1.74 10.95 -2.56
C ARG A 42 0.92 10.64 -1.31
N GLY A 43 -0.24 11.26 -1.13
CA GLY A 43 -1.14 10.99 -0.01
C GLY A 43 -2.02 9.74 -0.21
N ALA A 44 -1.99 9.14 -1.40
CA ALA A 44 -2.76 7.93 -1.69
C ALA A 44 -2.10 6.67 -1.10
N SER A 45 -2.90 5.62 -0.88
CA SER A 45 -2.40 4.31 -0.47
C SER A 45 -1.55 3.66 -1.56
N ILE A 46 -2.02 3.73 -2.80
CA ILE A 46 -1.29 3.31 -4.00
C ILE A 46 -1.01 4.53 -4.86
N ARG A 47 0.25 4.72 -5.25
CA ARG A 47 0.65 5.76 -6.19
C ARG A 47 0.99 5.14 -7.55
N ILE A 48 0.42 5.71 -8.60
CA ILE A 48 0.85 5.46 -9.97
C ILE A 48 1.79 6.63 -10.36
N PRO A 49 3.08 6.39 -10.64
CA PRO A 49 3.97 7.45 -11.09
C PRO A 49 3.44 8.15 -12.35
N ARG A 50 3.67 9.46 -12.48
CA ARG A 50 3.18 10.23 -13.64
C ARG A 50 3.63 9.62 -14.96
N GLN A 51 4.92 9.29 -15.06
CA GLN A 51 5.50 8.69 -16.26
C GLN A 51 4.82 7.35 -16.62
N VAL A 52 4.53 6.50 -15.63
CA VAL A 52 3.82 5.22 -15.85
C VAL A 52 2.41 5.47 -16.41
N ALA A 53 1.72 6.50 -15.91
CA ALA A 53 0.40 6.87 -16.42
C ALA A 53 0.48 7.50 -17.83
N GLU A 54 1.54 8.23 -18.16
CA GLU A 54 1.77 8.79 -19.50
C GLU A 54 2.12 7.69 -20.51
N ASP A 55 3.02 6.77 -20.14
CA ASP A 55 3.50 5.68 -21.00
C ASP A 55 2.54 4.48 -21.07
N GLN A 56 1.49 4.48 -20.22
CA GLN A 56 0.51 3.39 -20.08
C GLN A 56 1.16 2.02 -19.77
N ASN A 57 2.37 2.00 -19.23
CA ASN A 57 3.08 0.80 -18.82
C ASN A 57 4.08 1.11 -17.69
N GLY A 58 4.46 0.10 -16.91
CA GLY A 58 5.43 0.23 -15.82
C GLY A 58 4.94 -0.42 -14.53
N TYR A 59 4.94 0.34 -13.43
CA TYR A 59 4.69 -0.18 -12.08
C TYR A 59 3.78 0.72 -11.24
N LEU A 60 3.22 0.14 -10.18
CA LEU A 60 2.56 0.86 -9.09
C LEU A 60 3.43 0.85 -7.83
N GLU A 61 3.20 1.82 -6.95
CA GLU A 61 3.89 1.92 -5.65
C GLU A 61 2.86 1.74 -4.53
N ASP A 62 2.99 0.69 -3.73
CA ASP A 62 2.25 0.54 -2.49
C ASP A 62 2.96 1.28 -1.35
N ARG A 63 2.34 2.34 -0.83
CA ARG A 63 2.92 3.24 0.18
C ARG A 63 2.49 2.88 1.61
N ARG A 64 1.67 1.84 1.75
CA ARG A 64 1.15 1.35 3.03
C ARG A 64 2.12 0.49 3.85
N PRO A 65 3.13 -0.22 3.30
CA PRO A 65 4.10 -0.95 4.12
C PRO A 65 4.79 -0.06 5.14
N ALA A 66 4.90 -0.53 6.39
CA ALA A 66 5.67 0.16 7.43
C ALA A 66 7.18 -0.11 7.25
N SER A 67 8.02 0.73 7.82
CA SER A 67 9.48 0.57 7.73
C SER A 67 10.01 -0.68 8.45
N ASN A 68 9.23 -1.23 9.39
CA ASN A 68 9.52 -2.44 10.14
C ASN A 68 8.84 -3.69 9.56
N CYS A 69 8.24 -3.61 8.36
CA CYS A 69 7.56 -4.75 7.76
C CYS A 69 8.53 -5.89 7.43
N ASP A 70 8.02 -7.12 7.45
CA ASP A 70 8.73 -8.27 6.88
C ASP A 70 8.54 -8.27 5.35
N PRO A 71 9.61 -8.09 4.55
CA PRO A 71 9.51 -8.03 3.10
C PRO A 71 8.93 -9.30 2.47
N TYR A 72 9.10 -10.47 3.10
CA TYR A 72 8.52 -11.72 2.59
C TYR A 72 6.99 -11.70 2.72
N SER A 73 6.49 -11.33 3.90
CA SER A 73 5.05 -11.16 4.14
C SER A 73 4.40 -10.13 3.20
N VAL A 74 5.07 -9.00 2.96
CA VAL A 74 4.59 -7.94 2.06
C VAL A 74 4.51 -8.40 0.61
N THR A 75 5.57 -9.04 0.11
CA THR A 75 5.62 -9.51 -1.29
C THR A 75 4.66 -10.65 -1.54
N GLU A 76 4.51 -11.58 -0.59
CA GLU A 76 3.55 -12.68 -0.67
C GLU A 76 2.11 -12.17 -0.80
N VAL A 77 1.68 -11.25 0.08
CA VAL A 77 0.28 -10.75 0.05
C VAL A 77 -0.01 -9.98 -1.24
N LEU A 78 0.98 -9.24 -1.78
CA LEU A 78 0.85 -8.57 -3.07
C LEU A 78 0.61 -9.58 -4.20
N VAL A 79 1.39 -10.65 -4.27
CA VAL A 79 1.24 -11.69 -5.30
C VAL A 79 -0.09 -12.42 -5.15
N ARG A 80 -0.46 -12.82 -3.93
CA ARG A 80 -1.73 -13.51 -3.67
C ARG A 80 -2.93 -12.71 -4.16
N THR A 81 -2.99 -11.43 -3.85
CA THR A 81 -4.15 -10.60 -4.23
C THR A 81 -4.12 -10.16 -5.70
N THR A 82 -2.95 -9.91 -6.29
CA THR A 82 -2.88 -9.35 -7.66
C THR A 82 -2.72 -10.40 -8.76
N ILE A 83 -2.16 -11.58 -8.45
CA ILE A 83 -1.87 -12.64 -9.43
C ILE A 83 -2.74 -13.86 -9.16
N LEU A 84 -2.88 -14.28 -7.90
CA LEU A 84 -3.63 -15.50 -7.55
C LEU A 84 -5.11 -15.26 -7.29
N SER A 85 -5.57 -14.00 -7.28
CA SER A 85 -6.96 -13.59 -7.04
C SER A 85 -7.52 -14.07 -5.69
N GLU A 86 -6.66 -14.10 -4.65
CA GLU A 86 -7.02 -14.42 -3.26
C GLU A 86 -7.34 -13.21 -2.39
#